data_AF-A0A1Q9UWU7-F1
#
_entry.id   AF-A0A1Q9UWU7-F1
#
_cell.length_a   1.000
_cell.length_b   1.000
_cell.length_c   1.000
_cell.angle_alpha   90.00
_cell.angle_beta   90.00
_cell.angle_gamma   90.00
#
_symmetry.space_group_name_H-M   'P 1'
#
loop_
_entity.id
_entity.type
_entity.pdbx_description
1 polymer ?
#
loop_
_entity_poly.entity_id
_entity_poly.type
_entity_poly.pdbx_seq_one_letter_code
_entity_poly.pdbx_strand_id
1 'polypeptide(L)'
;MRRDQGGDMAADRRPAAWHVVILVCLLPTVSACLGDPPPDPASAPLEVVLDGCGLNRDEVAPGEHEVSVVGEGRLVVTDAAGQEVLRLPDGTSTLATTAQTYTMTCVVEGEETTATLTSVAAGG
;
A
#
# COMPACT_ATOMS: atom_id res chain seq x y z
N MET A 1 4.00 -31.66 53.31
CA MET A 1 5.36 -31.22 53.68
C MET A 1 5.51 -29.77 53.25
N ARG A 2 5.61 -28.87 54.23
CA ARG A 2 5.87 -27.42 54.08
C ARG A 2 7.39 -27.19 54.07
N ARG A 3 7.85 -26.18 53.32
CA ARG A 3 9.02 -25.32 53.60
C ARG A 3 8.52 -23.90 53.27
N ASP A 4 8.23 -23.04 54.24
CA ASP A 4 9.16 -22.08 54.89
C ASP A 4 10.02 -21.32 53.86
N GLN A 5 9.76 -20.04 53.56
CA GLN A 5 9.97 -18.79 54.34
C GLN A 5 11.40 -18.25 54.31
N GLY A 6 11.51 -16.92 54.18
CA GLY A 6 12.68 -16.08 54.46
C GLY A 6 13.60 -15.93 53.25
N GLY A 7 13.79 -14.77 52.63
CA GLY A 7 13.97 -13.46 53.25
C GLY A 7 15.46 -13.23 53.46
N ASP A 8 16.09 -12.38 52.65
CA ASP A 8 16.86 -11.24 53.14
C ASP A 8 17.42 -10.40 52.00
N MET A 9 17.17 -9.10 52.12
CA MET A 9 17.85 -8.04 51.38
C MET A 9 19.21 -7.82 52.02
N ALA A 10 20.29 -7.81 51.25
CA ALA A 10 21.50 -7.11 51.64
C ALA A 10 22.22 -6.56 50.41
N ALA A 11 22.20 -5.24 50.34
CA ALA A 11 22.99 -4.41 49.44
C ALA A 11 24.49 -4.68 49.62
N ASP A 12 25.23 -4.66 48.51
CA ASP A 12 26.64 -4.28 48.56
C ASP A 12 27.03 -3.39 47.38
N ARG A 13 28.04 -2.57 47.66
CA ARG A 13 28.29 -1.24 47.16
C ARG A 13 29.28 -1.22 45.99
N ARG A 14 29.03 -0.27 45.07
CA ARG A 14 29.86 0.36 44.00
C ARG A 14 31.39 0.29 44.21
N PRO A 15 32.22 0.29 43.14
CA PRO A 15 32.52 1.51 42.35
C PRO A 15 32.47 1.30 40.83
N ALA A 16 31.80 2.17 40.07
CA ALA A 16 32.41 3.34 39.42
C ALA A 16 33.65 2.99 38.58
N ALA A 17 33.43 2.62 37.32
CA ALA A 17 34.42 2.72 36.26
C ALA A 17 33.74 3.30 35.00
N TRP A 18 33.55 4.62 35.04
CA TRP A 18 33.28 5.44 33.87
C TRP A 18 34.36 5.20 32.82
N HIS A 19 34.03 4.50 31.74
CA HIS A 19 34.71 4.68 30.47
C HIS A 19 33.71 5.32 29.51
N VAL A 20 33.57 6.63 29.71
CA VAL A 20 32.97 7.55 28.75
C VAL A 20 33.94 7.62 27.57
N VAL A 21 33.76 6.74 26.59
CA VAL A 21 34.39 6.90 25.27
C VAL A 21 33.45 7.77 24.45
N ILE A 22 33.61 9.08 24.59
CA ILE A 22 33.04 10.08 23.69
C ILE A 22 33.80 9.97 22.37
N LEU A 23 33.25 9.23 21.42
CA LEU A 23 33.66 9.33 20.01
C LEU A 23 32.76 10.37 19.33
N VAL A 24 33.14 11.64 19.47
CA VAL A 24 32.63 12.74 18.65
C VAL A 24 33.26 12.62 17.27
N CYS A 25 32.62 11.87 16.38
CA CYS A 25 32.77 12.05 14.94
C CYS A 25 31.77 13.10 14.51
N LEU A 26 32.17 14.35 14.70
CA LEU A 26 31.58 15.53 14.10
C LEU A 26 31.88 15.48 12.59
N LEU A 27 30.91 15.10 11.76
CA LEU A 27 30.85 15.48 10.35
C LEU A 27 29.45 16.03 10.04
N PRO A 28 29.37 17.15 9.31
CA PRO A 28 28.21 18.03 9.34
C PRO A 28 27.16 17.68 8.26
N THR A 29 25.92 18.07 8.57
CA THR A 29 24.92 18.71 7.69
C THR A 29 24.19 17.90 6.60
N VAL A 30 22.90 17.70 6.90
CA VAL A 30 21.68 17.82 6.09
C VAL A 30 21.38 16.90 4.90
N SER A 31 20.14 16.38 4.97
CA SER A 31 19.22 16.17 3.86
C SER A 31 19.59 15.13 2.81
N ALA A 32 19.33 13.89 3.18
CA ALA A 32 18.83 12.91 2.23
C ALA A 32 17.99 11.86 2.98
N CYS A 33 16.83 12.26 3.50
CA CYS A 33 15.66 11.42 3.23
C CYS A 33 15.46 11.53 1.71
N LEU A 34 16.29 10.83 0.92
CA LEU A 34 16.04 10.58 -0.49
C LEU A 34 14.81 9.68 -0.46
N GLY A 35 13.64 10.31 -0.30
CA GLY A 35 12.36 9.64 -0.36
C GLY A 35 12.38 8.82 -1.63
N ASP A 36 12.00 7.55 -1.51
CA ASP A 36 11.90 6.66 -2.66
C ASP A 36 11.27 7.45 -3.81
N PRO A 37 11.86 7.39 -5.02
CA PRO A 37 11.27 8.05 -6.16
C PRO A 37 9.79 7.63 -6.22
N PRO A 38 8.88 8.57 -6.50
CA PRO A 38 7.47 8.22 -6.59
C PRO A 38 7.31 7.03 -7.54
N PRO A 39 6.42 6.07 -7.23
CA PRO A 39 6.22 4.92 -8.08
C PRO A 39 5.91 5.39 -9.50
N ASP A 40 6.45 4.68 -10.50
CA ASP A 40 6.23 4.99 -11.90
C ASP A 40 4.71 5.06 -12.18
N PRO A 41 4.18 6.19 -12.70
CA PRO A 41 2.75 6.34 -12.99
C PRO A 41 2.18 5.24 -13.88
N ALA A 42 3.00 4.62 -14.75
CA ALA A 42 2.60 3.54 -15.66
C ALA A 42 2.57 2.15 -15.00
N SER A 43 3.02 2.03 -13.75
CA SER A 43 2.98 0.78 -12.97
C SER A 43 2.38 0.95 -11.57
N ALA A 44 1.90 2.15 -11.24
CA ALA A 44 1.33 2.44 -9.94
C ALA A 44 0.09 1.55 -9.67
N PRO A 45 0.01 0.87 -8.50
CA PRO A 45 -1.02 -0.13 -8.23
C PRO A 45 -2.40 0.52 -8.01
N LEU A 46 -3.44 -0.09 -8.56
CA LEU A 46 -4.84 0.30 -8.43
C LEU A 46 -5.49 -0.51 -7.31
N GLU A 47 -6.27 0.17 -6.48
CA GLU A 47 -7.09 -0.47 -5.45
C GLU A 47 -8.55 -0.12 -5.72
N VAL A 48 -9.40 -1.14 -5.69
CA VAL A 48 -10.85 -1.03 -5.89
C VAL A 48 -11.55 -1.58 -4.66
N VAL A 49 -12.32 -0.72 -3.98
CA VAL A 49 -13.19 -1.11 -2.87
C VAL A 49 -14.57 -1.39 -3.44
N LEU A 50 -15.05 -2.64 -3.33
CA LEU A 50 -16.32 -3.05 -3.95
C LEU A 50 -17.54 -2.32 -3.36
N ASP A 51 -17.49 -2.00 -2.07
CA ASP A 51 -18.51 -1.18 -1.41
C ASP A 51 -18.47 0.25 -1.96
N GLY A 52 -19.52 0.63 -2.70
CA GLY A 52 -19.60 1.91 -3.40
C GLY A 52 -18.70 2.05 -4.64
N CYS A 53 -18.03 0.98 -5.06
CA CYS A 53 -17.10 0.95 -6.20
C CYS A 53 -16.03 2.05 -6.17
N GLY A 54 -15.39 2.25 -5.01
CA GLY A 54 -14.39 3.29 -4.81
C GLY A 54 -13.04 2.93 -5.43
N LEU A 55 -12.41 3.86 -6.14
CA LEU A 55 -11.04 3.75 -6.64
C LEU A 55 -10.09 4.58 -5.77
N ASN A 56 -8.87 4.09 -5.53
CA ASN A 56 -7.84 4.90 -4.88
C ASN A 56 -7.35 6.08 -5.75
N ARG A 57 -7.60 6.03 -7.06
CA ARG A 57 -7.41 7.10 -8.04
C ARG A 57 -8.31 6.90 -9.25
N ASP A 58 -8.73 7.99 -9.87
CA ASP A 58 -9.54 8.04 -11.08
C ASP A 58 -8.71 8.24 -12.35
N GLU A 59 -7.40 8.46 -12.23
CA GLU A 59 -6.47 8.64 -13.34
C GLU A 59 -5.18 7.82 -13.20
N VAL A 60 -4.70 7.22 -14.30
CA VAL A 60 -3.40 6.54 -14.42
C VAL A 60 -2.74 6.83 -15.76
N ALA A 61 -1.43 6.56 -15.87
CA ALA A 61 -0.76 6.51 -17.17
C ALA A 61 -1.00 5.16 -17.87
N PRO A 62 -0.95 5.10 -19.21
CA PRO A 62 -0.95 3.82 -19.93
C PRO A 62 0.19 2.92 -19.48
N GLY A 63 -0.11 1.66 -19.16
CA GLY A 63 0.88 0.69 -18.70
C GLY A 63 0.25 -0.55 -18.06
N GLU A 64 1.05 -1.32 -17.33
CA GLU A 64 0.58 -2.50 -16.61
C GLU A 64 0.41 -2.17 -15.12
N HIS A 65 -0.82 -2.23 -14.63
CA HIS A 65 -1.15 -1.94 -13.23
C HIS A 65 -1.55 -3.22 -12.51
N GLU A 66 -0.98 -3.45 -11.34
CA GLU A 66 -1.57 -4.38 -10.38
C GLU A 66 -2.89 -3.78 -9.86
N VAL A 67 -3.98 -4.50 -10.02
CA VAL A 67 -5.31 -4.16 -9.49
C VAL A 67 -5.59 -5.07 -8.31
N SER A 68 -5.84 -4.47 -7.15
CA SER A 68 -6.27 -5.14 -5.93
C SER A 68 -7.75 -4.86 -5.67
N VAL A 69 -8.53 -5.90 -5.36
CA VAL A 69 -9.95 -5.80 -5.05
C VAL A 69 -10.18 -6.08 -3.58
N VAL A 70 -10.84 -5.14 -2.90
CA VAL A 70 -11.14 -5.19 -1.47
C VAL A 70 -12.65 -5.29 -1.28
N GLY A 71 -13.09 -6.36 -0.61
CA GLY A 71 -14.49 -6.66 -0.31
C GLY A 71 -14.96 -7.99 -0.93
N GLU A 72 -16.20 -8.37 -0.64
CA GLU A 72 -16.84 -9.55 -1.22
C GLU A 72 -17.68 -9.17 -2.45
N GLY A 73 -17.50 -9.86 -3.57
CA GLY A 73 -18.24 -9.60 -4.80
C GLY A 73 -17.43 -9.91 -6.05
N ARG A 74 -17.52 -9.05 -7.06
CA ARG A 74 -16.63 -9.08 -8.22
C ARG A 74 -16.44 -7.70 -8.85
N LEU A 75 -15.27 -7.48 -9.41
CA LEU A 75 -14.95 -6.39 -10.33
C LEU A 75 -15.03 -6.89 -11.78
N VAL A 76 -15.62 -6.10 -12.66
CA VAL A 76 -15.53 -6.22 -14.12
C VAL A 76 -15.04 -4.91 -14.68
N VAL A 77 -14.04 -4.95 -15.55
CA VAL A 77 -13.48 -3.77 -16.21
C VAL A 77 -13.77 -3.86 -17.69
N THR A 78 -14.39 -2.83 -18.24
CA THR A 78 -14.61 -2.69 -19.68
C THR A 78 -13.85 -1.50 -20.23
N ASP A 79 -13.36 -1.64 -21.46
CA ASP A 79 -12.72 -0.55 -22.19
C ASP A 79 -13.76 0.40 -22.83
N ALA A 80 -13.27 1.42 -23.55
CA ALA A 80 -14.12 2.40 -24.22
C ALA A 80 -14.99 1.81 -25.35
N ALA A 81 -14.65 0.63 -25.87
CA ALA A 81 -15.45 -0.10 -26.84
C ALA A 81 -16.51 -1.00 -26.17
N GLY A 82 -16.54 -1.05 -24.84
CA GLY A 82 -17.41 -1.93 -24.06
C GLY A 82 -16.93 -3.37 -23.99
N GLN A 83 -15.68 -3.66 -24.39
CA GLN A 83 -15.10 -4.99 -24.27
C GLN A 83 -14.60 -5.22 -22.84
N GLU A 84 -14.94 -6.38 -22.27
CA GLU A 84 -14.38 -6.81 -20.99
C GLU A 84 -12.88 -7.13 -21.14
N VAL A 85 -12.06 -6.40 -20.39
CA VAL A 85 -10.60 -6.55 -20.38
C VAL A 85 -10.08 -7.18 -19.10
N LEU A 86 -10.85 -7.15 -18.02
CA LEU A 86 -10.54 -7.81 -16.76
C LEU A 86 -11.84 -8.17 -16.02
N ARG A 87 -11.85 -9.34 -15.37
CA ARG A 87 -12.87 -9.75 -14.42
C ARG A 87 -12.20 -10.46 -13.25
N LEU A 88 -12.50 -10.02 -12.03
CA LEU A 88 -11.82 -10.46 -10.83
C LEU A 88 -12.82 -10.55 -9.66
N PRO A 89 -13.07 -11.73 -9.06
CA PRO A 89 -13.95 -11.85 -7.89
C PRO A 89 -13.34 -11.20 -6.64
N ASP A 90 -12.08 -11.53 -6.34
CA ASP A 90 -11.30 -11.01 -5.21
C ASP A 90 -9.79 -11.10 -5.52
N GLY A 91 -8.97 -10.51 -4.65
CA GLY A 91 -7.50 -10.62 -4.73
C GLY A 91 -6.86 -9.61 -5.69
N THR A 92 -5.80 -10.03 -6.36
CA THR A 92 -4.97 -9.17 -7.21
C THR A 92 -4.82 -9.73 -8.62
N SER A 93 -4.86 -8.86 -9.63
CA SER A 93 -4.58 -9.21 -11.04
C SER A 93 -3.89 -8.05 -11.75
N THR A 94 -3.47 -8.23 -12.99
CA THR A 94 -2.86 -7.17 -13.80
C THR A 94 -3.88 -6.63 -14.81
N LEU A 95 -3.99 -5.30 -14.89
CA LEU A 95 -4.74 -4.58 -15.93
C LEU A 95 -3.75 -3.83 -16.82
N ALA A 96 -3.72 -4.18 -18.10
CA ALA A 96 -2.99 -3.42 -19.11
C ALA A 96 -3.86 -2.27 -19.64
N THR A 97 -3.42 -1.04 -19.46
CA THR A 97 -4.14 0.17 -19.87
C THR A 97 -3.52 0.80 -21.12
N THR A 98 -4.38 1.32 -22.00
CA THR A 98 -4.03 2.22 -23.10
C THR A 98 -4.63 3.60 -22.81
N ALA A 99 -4.29 4.63 -23.58
CA ALA A 99 -4.85 5.97 -23.39
C ALA A 99 -6.33 6.00 -23.78
N GLN A 100 -7.22 5.77 -22.82
CA GLN A 100 -8.67 5.73 -22.97
C GLN A 100 -9.37 5.74 -21.61
N THR A 101 -10.70 5.75 -21.63
CA THR A 101 -11.54 5.59 -20.43
C THR A 101 -11.97 4.14 -20.26
N TYR A 102 -11.90 3.65 -19.02
CA TYR A 102 -12.37 2.34 -18.60
C TYR A 102 -13.56 2.49 -17.65
N THR A 103 -14.53 1.59 -17.77
CA THR A 103 -15.63 1.47 -16.80
C THR A 103 -15.34 0.34 -15.85
N MET A 104 -15.28 0.65 -14.56
CA MET A 104 -15.14 -0.31 -13.46
C MET A 104 -16.54 -0.61 -12.95
N THR A 105 -17.02 -1.84 -13.11
CA THR A 105 -18.31 -2.30 -12.58
C THR A 105 -18.07 -3.23 -11.40
N CYS A 106 -18.46 -2.77 -10.21
CA CYS A 106 -18.44 -3.57 -9.00
C CYS A 106 -19.81 -4.22 -8.80
N VAL A 107 -19.82 -5.53 -8.55
CA VAL A 107 -21.05 -6.30 -8.32
C VAL A 107 -21.00 -6.93 -6.94
N VAL A 108 -21.90 -6.51 -6.07
CA VAL A 108 -22.02 -6.97 -4.67
C VAL A 108 -23.46 -7.44 -4.47
N GLU A 109 -23.64 -8.69 -4.07
CA GLU A 109 -24.97 -9.32 -3.87
C GLU A 109 -25.95 -9.18 -5.06
N GLY A 110 -25.42 -8.98 -6.28
CA GLY A 110 -26.21 -8.81 -7.51
C GLY A 110 -26.56 -7.35 -7.84
N GLU A 111 -26.21 -6.40 -6.98
CA GLU A 111 -26.30 -4.97 -7.26
C GLU A 111 -25.04 -4.49 -7.99
N GLU A 112 -25.21 -3.67 -9.03
CA GLU A 112 -24.11 -3.11 -9.82
C GLU A 112 -23.91 -1.63 -9.49
N THR A 113 -22.67 -1.26 -9.18
CA THR A 113 -22.23 0.13 -9.04
C THR A 113 -21.03 0.34 -9.97
N THR A 114 -20.88 1.56 -10.51
CA THR A 114 -19.81 1.86 -11.46
C THR A 114 -18.91 3.00 -11.00
N ALA A 115 -17.65 2.92 -11.42
CA ALA A 115 -16.67 4.00 -11.36
C ALA A 115 -15.93 4.12 -12.69
N THR A 116 -15.33 5.28 -12.91
CA THR A 116 -14.60 5.58 -14.14
C THR A 116 -13.11 5.67 -13.82
N LEU A 117 -12.29 4.95 -14.59
CA LEU A 117 -10.84 5.12 -14.61
C LEU A 117 -10.44 5.75 -15.94
N THR A 118 -9.73 6.86 -15.90
CA THR A 118 -9.17 7.50 -17.08
C THR A 118 -7.69 7.16 -17.19
N SER A 119 -7.26 6.60 -18.31
CA SER A 119 -5.85 6.41 -18.60
C SER A 119 -5.41 7.49 -19.59
N VAL A 120 -4.50 8.37 -19.16
CA VAL A 120 -3.98 9.49 -19.97
C VAL A 120 -2.46 9.47 -19.93
N ALA A 121 -1.81 9.89 -21.02
CA ALA A 121 -0.34 9.96 -21.04
C ALA A 121 0.15 10.77 -19.82
N ALA A 122 1.12 10.21 -19.08
CA ALA A 122 1.74 10.92 -17.96
C ALA A 122 2.19 12.30 -18.47
N GLY A 123 1.66 13.37 -17.87
CA GLY A 123 2.00 14.73 -18.25
C GLY A 123 3.52 14.91 -18.17
N GLY A 124 4.14 15.16 -19.33
CA GLY A 124 5.58 15.41 -19.44
C GLY A 124 6.00 16.77 -18.92
#